data_AF-A0A7S2E0H8-F1
#
_entry.id   AF-A0A7S2E0H8-F1
#
_cell.length_a   1.000
_cell.length_b   1.000
_cell.length_c   1.000
_cell.angle_alpha   90.00
_cell.angle_beta   90.00
_cell.angle_gamma   90.00
#
_symmetry.space_group_name_H-M   'P 1'
#
loop_
_entity.id
_entity.type
_entity.pdbx_description
1 polymer ?
#
loop_
_entity_poly.entity_id
_entity_poly.type
_entity_poly.pdbx_seq_one_letter_code
_entity_poly.pdbx_strand_id
1 'polypeptide(L)'
;MPSDLAQAVRATAILSVLIWTKVVATNLGLGGAKKNAGGRPPEDTYQKKDDEVTGEDKDRMDRAQRIVNNDLENIPYTMVLAWGALFCISLIEDEGALNDHARAHIVLYSLFSACRFTHSIVYALGLAYVRSLVWLVGVLCSFGIAINGAAASYKIP
;
A
#
# COMPACT_ATOMS: atom_id res chain seq x y z
N MET A 1 6.38 -23.52 16.17
CA MET A 1 5.83 -22.19 15.79
C MET A 1 4.35 -22.22 16.10
N PRO A 2 3.84 -21.31 16.93
CA PRO A 2 2.41 -21.19 17.18
C PRO A 2 1.64 -21.03 15.86
N SER A 3 0.45 -21.62 15.76
CA SER A 3 -0.35 -21.62 14.53
C SER A 3 -0.67 -20.19 14.05
N ASP A 4 -0.84 -19.25 14.99
CA ASP A 4 -1.17 -17.86 14.67
C ASP A 4 0.05 -17.09 14.14
N LEU A 5 1.27 -17.36 14.62
CA LEU A 5 2.49 -16.78 14.04
C LEU A 5 2.72 -17.28 12.61
N ALA A 6 2.51 -18.57 12.35
CA ALA A 6 2.60 -19.12 11.00
C ALA A 6 1.59 -18.47 10.05
N GLN A 7 0.37 -18.22 10.53
CA GLN A 7 -0.64 -17.48 9.77
C GLN A 7 -0.24 -16.03 9.53
N ALA A 8 0.34 -15.34 10.53
CA ALA A 8 0.80 -13.97 10.39
C ALA A 8 1.93 -13.82 9.37
N VAL A 9 2.88 -14.76 9.35
CA VAL A 9 3.94 -14.82 8.35
C VAL A 9 3.35 -15.03 6.94
N ARG A 10 2.44 -16.00 6.79
CA ARG A 10 1.78 -16.28 5.50
C ARG A 10 0.98 -15.08 5.00
N ALA A 11 0.18 -14.47 5.87
CA ALA A 11 -0.60 -13.29 5.55
C ALA A 11 0.32 -12.13 5.13
N THR A 12 1.38 -11.87 5.88
CA THR A 12 2.34 -10.80 5.57
C THR A 12 3.01 -11.01 4.21
N ALA A 13 3.43 -12.24 3.91
CA ALA A 13 4.03 -12.56 2.61
C ALA A 13 3.03 -12.37 1.45
N ILE A 14 1.82 -12.93 1.57
CA ILE A 14 0.79 -12.85 0.53
C ILE A 14 0.37 -11.39 0.29
N LEU A 15 0.06 -10.65 1.36
CA LEU A 15 -0.38 -9.26 1.26
C LEU A 15 0.73 -8.35 0.71
N SER A 16 1.99 -8.61 1.07
CA SER A 16 3.14 -7.87 0.51
C SER A 16 3.26 -8.07 -1.00
N VAL A 17 3.07 -9.31 -1.49
CA VAL A 17 3.04 -9.59 -2.93
C VAL A 17 1.88 -8.87 -3.60
N LEU A 18 0.66 -8.95 -3.04
CA LEU A 18 -0.52 -8.29 -3.61
C LEU A 18 -0.35 -6.78 -3.71
N ILE A 19 0.12 -6.14 -2.63
CA ILE A 19 0.37 -4.70 -2.61
C ILE A 19 1.49 -4.34 -3.59
N TRP A 20 2.57 -5.12 -3.66
CA TRP A 20 3.65 -4.88 -4.62
C TRP A 20 3.16 -4.98 -6.07
N THR A 21 2.41 -6.03 -6.40
CA THR A 21 1.77 -6.18 -7.71
C THR A 21 0.90 -4.98 -8.05
N LYS A 22 0.18 -4.45 -7.06
CA LYS A 22 -0.62 -3.23 -7.21
C LYS A 22 0.24 -2.01 -7.53
N VAL A 23 1.36 -1.79 -6.83
CA VAL A 23 2.29 -0.68 -7.12
C VAL A 23 2.85 -0.79 -8.54
N VAL A 24 3.22 -2.00 -8.98
CA VAL A 24 3.67 -2.22 -10.36
C VAL A 24 2.54 -1.88 -11.35
N ALA A 25 1.32 -2.34 -11.09
CA ALA A 25 0.17 -2.07 -11.96
C ALA A 25 -0.17 -0.57 -12.05
N THR A 26 -0.14 0.17 -10.94
CA THR A 26 -0.39 1.63 -10.94
C THR A 26 0.71 2.41 -11.65
N ASN A 27 1.97 1.99 -11.53
CA ASN A 27 3.09 2.57 -12.27
C ASN A 27 3.00 2.30 -13.78
N LEU A 28 2.63 1.09 -14.20
CA LEU A 28 2.38 0.77 -15.60
C LEU A 28 1.23 1.61 -16.16
N GLY A 29 0.15 1.76 -15.39
CA GLY A 29 -0.98 2.64 -15.72
C GLY A 29 -0.56 4.10 -15.91
N LEU A 30 0.30 4.63 -15.03
CA LEU A 30 0.88 5.96 -15.16
C LEU A 30 1.76 6.08 -16.41
N GLY A 31 2.60 5.08 -16.70
CA GLY A 31 3.43 5.05 -17.90
C GLY A 31 2.61 5.12 -19.19
N GLY A 32 1.46 4.44 -19.21
CA GLY A 32 0.48 4.54 -20.30
C GLY A 32 -0.21 5.91 -20.36
N ALA A 33 -0.58 6.48 -19.22
CA ALA A 33 -1.20 7.81 -19.16
C ALA A 33 -0.22 8.91 -19.64
N LYS A 34 1.05 8.87 -19.22
CA LYS A 34 2.09 9.80 -19.69
C LYS A 34 2.33 9.70 -21.19
N LYS A 35 2.30 8.49 -21.75
CA LYS A 35 2.40 8.26 -23.20
C LYS A 35 1.28 8.97 -23.97
N ASN A 36 0.05 8.87 -23.47
CA ASN A 36 -1.13 9.45 -24.12
C ASN A 36 -1.21 10.97 -23.94
N ALA A 37 -0.64 11.51 -22.85
CA ALA A 37 -0.67 12.93 -22.55
C ALA A 37 0.53 13.72 -23.08
N GLY A 38 1.46 13.09 -23.83
CA GLY A 38 2.71 13.73 -24.25
C GLY A 38 3.60 14.16 -23.07
N GLY A 39 3.39 13.55 -21.90
CA GLY A 39 4.04 13.94 -20.65
C GLY A 39 5.33 13.19 -20.36
N ARG A 40 5.90 12.50 -21.35
CA ARG A 40 7.21 11.83 -21.21
C ARG A 40 8.32 12.80 -21.60
N PRO A 41 9.53 12.60 -21.07
CA PRO A 41 10.70 13.39 -21.48
C PRO A 41 10.88 13.40 -23.01
N PRO A 42 11.42 14.49 -23.59
CA PRO A 42 11.51 14.66 -25.04
C PRO A 42 12.39 13.63 -25.74
N GLU A 43 13.29 12.94 -25.02
CA GLU A 43 14.07 11.81 -25.53
C GLU A 43 13.24 10.54 -25.78
N ASP A 44 12.06 10.41 -25.18
CA ASP A 44 11.16 9.28 -25.42
C ASP A 44 10.29 9.56 -26.66
N THR A 45 10.65 8.94 -27.78
CA THR A 45 10.00 9.10 -29.08
C THR A 45 8.65 8.37 -29.17
N TYR A 46 8.30 7.53 -28.18
CA TYR A 46 7.07 6.74 -28.17
C TYR A 46 5.95 7.39 -27.34
N GLN A 47 5.58 8.62 -27.69
CA GLN A 47 4.45 9.36 -27.10
C GLN A 47 3.61 10.10 -28.15
N LYS A 48 2.36 10.44 -27.81
CA LYS A 48 1.54 11.30 -28.66
C LYS A 48 2.22 12.67 -28.81
N LYS A 49 2.12 13.26 -29.99
CA LYS A 49 2.57 14.63 -30.23
C LYS A 49 1.58 15.63 -29.62
N ASP A 50 2.05 16.83 -29.31
CA ASP A 50 1.26 17.86 -28.62
C ASP A 50 -0.05 18.24 -29.34
N ASP A 51 -0.07 18.14 -30.67
CA ASP A 51 -1.24 18.38 -31.51
C ASP A 51 -2.34 17.31 -31.38
N GLU A 52 -1.99 16.12 -30.88
CA GLU A 52 -2.92 14.99 -30.66
C GLU A 52 -3.32 14.81 -29.18
N VAL A 53 -2.76 15.61 -28.27
CA VAL A 53 -3.01 15.52 -26.83
C VAL A 53 -4.25 16.32 -26.47
N THR A 54 -5.22 15.65 -25.84
CA THR A 54 -6.42 16.29 -25.33
C THR A 54 -6.24 16.81 -23.89
N GLY A 55 -7.07 17.75 -23.46
CA GLY A 55 -7.12 18.16 -22.04
C GLY A 55 -7.46 16.99 -21.11
N GLU A 56 -8.31 16.06 -21.55
CA GLU A 56 -8.68 14.86 -20.80
C GLU A 56 -7.50 13.89 -20.60
N ASP A 57 -6.61 13.78 -21.60
CA ASP A 57 -5.40 12.96 -21.49
C ASP A 57 -4.47 13.51 -20.39
N LYS A 58 -4.33 14.85 -20.30
CA LYS A 58 -3.56 15.51 -19.24
C LYS A 58 -4.19 15.30 -17.86
N ASP A 59 -5.51 15.46 -17.74
CA ASP A 59 -6.22 15.21 -16.48
C ASP A 59 -6.08 13.75 -16.02
N ARG A 60 -6.11 12.79 -16.96
CA ARG A 60 -5.90 11.37 -16.67
C ARG A 60 -4.48 11.10 -16.20
N MET A 61 -3.49 11.73 -16.82
CA MET A 61 -2.09 11.66 -16.37
C MET A 61 -1.95 12.20 -14.94
N ASP A 62 -2.51 13.37 -14.64
CA ASP A 62 -2.45 13.97 -13.30
C ASP A 62 -3.12 13.09 -12.24
N ARG A 63 -4.26 12.48 -12.58
CA ARG A 63 -4.92 11.52 -11.69
C ARG A 63 -4.05 10.29 -11.44
N ALA A 64 -3.49 9.69 -12.49
CA ALA A 64 -2.61 8.53 -12.36
C ALA A 64 -1.35 8.85 -11.54
N GLN A 65 -0.76 10.04 -11.74
CA GLN A 65 0.44 10.47 -11.03
C GLN A 65 0.15 10.63 -9.53
N ARG A 66 -1.00 11.19 -9.17
CA ARG A 66 -1.41 11.32 -7.75
C ARG A 66 -1.68 9.96 -7.08
N ILE A 67 -2.22 8.98 -7.82
CA ILE A 67 -2.36 7.61 -7.29
C ILE A 67 -0.97 7.02 -6.99
N VAL A 68 -0.04 7.09 -7.95
CA VAL A 68 1.31 6.55 -7.78
C VAL A 68 2.06 7.25 -6.64
N ASN A 69 1.98 8.58 -6.55
CA ASN A 69 2.65 9.31 -5.48
C ASN A 69 2.09 8.91 -4.10
N ASN A 70 0.77 8.80 -3.96
CA ASN A 70 0.17 8.35 -2.71
C ASN A 70 0.60 6.91 -2.34
N ASP A 71 0.73 6.04 -3.33
CA ASP A 71 1.24 4.68 -3.14
C ASP A 71 2.68 4.71 -2.62
N LEU A 72 3.56 5.48 -3.25
CA LEU A 72 4.96 5.62 -2.85
C LEU A 72 5.13 6.24 -1.47
N GLU A 73 4.24 7.14 -1.05
CA GLU A 73 4.25 7.77 0.27
C GLU A 73 3.77 6.84 1.40
N ASN A 74 3.00 5.78 1.10
CA ASN A 74 2.33 4.97 2.13
C ASN A 74 2.76 3.51 2.14
N ILE A 75 2.84 2.88 0.97
CA ILE A 75 3.04 1.43 0.83
C ILE A 75 4.45 1.01 1.29
N PRO A 76 5.55 1.58 0.78
CA PRO A 76 6.90 1.14 1.15
C PRO A 76 7.14 1.23 2.67
N TYR A 77 6.76 2.35 3.28
CA TYR A 77 6.92 2.56 4.72
C TYR A 77 6.09 1.58 5.53
N THR A 78 4.83 1.35 5.15
CA THR A 78 3.97 0.40 5.87
C THR A 78 4.44 -1.05 5.69
N MET A 79 5.00 -1.41 4.54
CA MET A 79 5.61 -2.73 4.34
C MET A 79 6.80 -2.94 5.28
N VAL A 80 7.68 -1.94 5.40
CA VAL A 80 8.81 -1.99 6.35
C VAL A 80 8.31 -2.13 7.78
N LEU A 81 7.31 -1.34 8.18
CA LEU A 81 6.68 -1.43 9.49
C LEU A 81 6.03 -2.80 9.74
N ALA A 82 5.38 -3.38 8.73
CA ALA A 82 4.74 -4.69 8.83
C ALA A 82 5.75 -5.82 9.04
N TRP A 83 6.83 -5.84 8.27
CA TRP A 83 7.91 -6.83 8.44
C TRP A 83 8.68 -6.61 9.75
N GLY A 84 8.93 -5.36 10.14
CA GLY A 84 9.54 -5.04 11.43
C GLY A 84 8.68 -5.46 12.63
N ALA A 85 7.37 -5.18 12.58
CA ALA A 85 6.43 -5.62 13.60
C ALA A 85 6.38 -7.15 13.69
N LEU A 86 6.29 -7.85 12.54
CA LEU A 86 6.29 -9.31 12.50
C LEU A 86 7.57 -9.91 13.09
N PHE A 87 8.73 -9.28 12.84
CA PHE A 87 10.00 -9.68 13.44
C PHE A 87 9.93 -9.59 14.97
N CYS A 88 9.50 -8.45 15.54
CA CYS A 88 9.35 -8.31 16.99
C CYS A 88 8.36 -9.33 17.58
N ILE A 89 7.22 -9.57 16.91
CA ILE A 89 6.21 -10.55 17.34
C ILE A 89 6.80 -11.96 17.37
N SER A 90 7.66 -12.31 16.41
CA SER A 90 8.28 -13.64 16.32
C SER A 90 9.26 -13.95 17.45
N LEU A 91 9.70 -12.93 18.19
CA LEU A 91 10.64 -13.06 19.31
C LEU A 91 9.97 -13.14 20.68
N ILE A 92 8.64 -13.07 20.74
CA ILE A 92 7.88 -13.21 21.99
C ILE A 92 7.88 -14.68 22.43
N GLU A 93 8.24 -14.96 23.68
CA GLU A 93 8.18 -16.30 24.27
C GLU A 93 6.80 -16.62 24.86
N ASP A 94 6.11 -15.63 25.42
CA ASP A 94 4.76 -15.79 25.96
C ASP A 94 3.75 -16.08 24.84
N GLU A 95 3.26 -17.32 24.77
CA GLU A 95 2.35 -17.76 23.69
C GLU A 95 1.04 -16.96 23.66
N GLY A 96 0.53 -16.53 24.82
CA GLY A 96 -0.69 -15.72 24.91
C GLY A 96 -0.52 -14.37 24.20
N ALA A 97 0.49 -13.60 24.61
CA ALA A 97 0.82 -12.33 24.00
C ALA A 97 1.17 -12.46 22.53
N LEU A 98 1.92 -13.50 22.15
CA LEU A 98 2.28 -13.76 20.76
C LEU A 98 1.03 -13.92 19.88
N ASN A 99 0.06 -14.74 20.32
CA ASN A 99 -1.16 -14.98 19.55
C ASN A 99 -1.99 -13.69 19.39
N ASP A 100 -2.11 -12.88 20.45
CA ASP A 100 -2.83 -11.61 20.39
C ASP A 100 -2.18 -10.61 19.42
N HIS A 101 -0.86 -10.44 19.50
CA HIS A 101 -0.14 -9.54 18.61
C HIS A 101 -0.14 -10.04 17.15
N ALA A 102 -0.05 -11.36 16.93
CA ALA A 102 -0.11 -11.96 15.60
C ALA A 102 -1.48 -11.76 14.94
N ARG A 103 -2.58 -11.94 15.68
CA ARG A 103 -3.95 -11.71 15.18
C ARG A 103 -4.18 -10.23 14.86
N ALA A 104 -3.78 -9.33 15.75
CA ALA A 104 -3.86 -7.89 15.51
C ALA A 104 -3.11 -7.49 14.24
N HIS A 105 -1.90 -8.03 14.04
CA HIS A 105 -1.10 -7.80 12.84
C HIS A 105 -1.81 -8.24 11.56
N ILE A 106 -2.38 -9.45 11.54
CA ILE A 106 -3.12 -9.97 10.37
C ILE A 106 -4.28 -9.04 10.02
N VAL A 107 -5.08 -8.64 11.01
CA VAL A 107 -6.26 -7.77 10.80
C VAL A 107 -5.83 -6.40 10.27
N LEU A 108 -4.86 -5.76 10.92
CA LEU A 108 -4.39 -4.42 10.56
C LEU A 108 -3.79 -4.40 9.15
N TYR A 109 -2.95 -5.39 8.81
CA TYR A 109 -2.29 -5.40 7.51
C TYR A 109 -3.24 -5.80 6.36
N SER A 110 -4.22 -6.67 6.64
CA SER A 110 -5.29 -6.99 5.69
C SER A 110 -6.17 -5.78 5.42
N LEU A 111 -6.58 -5.06 6.47
CA LEU A 111 -7.39 -3.85 6.34
C LEU A 111 -6.62 -2.74 5.61
N PHE A 112 -5.33 -2.56 5.92
CA PHE A 112 -4.45 -1.65 5.19
C PHE A 112 -4.44 -1.97 3.69
N SER A 113 -4.20 -3.24 3.35
CA SER A 113 -4.16 -3.73 1.97
C SER A 113 -5.46 -3.43 1.24
N ALA A 114 -6.60 -3.84 1.83
CA ALA A 114 -7.93 -3.58 1.28
C ALA A 114 -8.14 -2.07 1.04
N CYS A 115 -7.79 -1.22 2.02
CA CYS A 115 -7.88 0.23 1.88
C CYS A 115 -7.01 0.76 0.72
N ARG A 116 -5.81 0.21 0.47
CA ARG A 116 -4.96 0.66 -0.65
C ARG A 116 -5.53 0.29 -2.01
N PHE A 117 -6.16 -0.88 -2.15
CA PHE A 117 -6.88 -1.25 -3.37
C PHE A 117 -8.12 -0.37 -3.58
N THR A 118 -8.95 -0.24 -2.54
CA THR A 118 -10.15 0.61 -2.58
C THR A 118 -9.80 2.07 -2.87
N HIS A 119 -8.74 2.60 -2.28
CA HIS A 119 -8.29 3.98 -2.54
C HIS A 119 -8.03 4.21 -4.03
N SER A 120 -7.32 3.31 -4.71
CA SER A 120 -7.05 3.42 -6.15
C SER A 120 -8.32 3.30 -7.01
N ILE A 121 -9.24 2.40 -6.66
CA ILE A 121 -10.53 2.24 -7.36
C ILE A 121 -11.37 3.52 -7.24
N VAL A 122 -11.53 4.01 -6.02
CA VAL A 122 -12.31 5.21 -5.70
C VAL A 122 -11.69 6.46 -6.35
N TYR A 123 -10.35 6.51 -6.44
CA TYR A 123 -9.64 7.55 -7.17
C TYR A 123 -9.98 7.53 -8.67
N ALA A 124 -10.02 6.34 -9.28
CA ALA A 124 -10.39 6.19 -10.69
C ALA A 124 -11.86 6.57 -10.95
N LEU A 125 -12.75 6.36 -9.97
CA LEU A 125 -14.17 6.74 -10.05
C LEU A 125 -14.46 8.21 -9.70
N GLY A 126 -13.46 9.00 -9.27
CA GLY A 126 -13.64 10.41 -8.93
C GLY A 126 -14.39 10.69 -7.62
N LEU A 127 -14.53 9.70 -6.74
CA LEU A 127 -15.31 9.80 -5.50
C LEU A 127 -14.46 10.41 -4.35
N ALA A 128 -14.46 11.74 -4.24
CA ALA A 128 -13.54 12.46 -3.35
C ALA A 128 -13.71 12.14 -1.85
N TYR A 129 -14.92 12.08 -1.30
CA TYR A 129 -15.15 11.86 0.14
C TYR A 129 -14.72 10.47 0.59
N VAL A 130 -15.14 9.44 -0.16
CA VAL A 130 -14.78 8.04 0.14
C VAL A 130 -13.27 7.86 0.04
N ARG A 131 -12.62 8.54 -0.91
CA ARG A 131 -11.16 8.48 -1.08
C ARG A 131 -10.44 8.94 0.18
N SER A 132 -10.82 10.11 0.72
CA SER A 132 -10.19 10.65 1.93
C SER A 132 -10.43 9.76 3.15
N LEU A 133 -11.62 9.19 3.29
CA LEU A 133 -11.94 8.28 4.39
C LEU A 133 -11.09 6.99 4.32
N VAL A 134 -11.04 6.35 3.16
CA VAL A 134 -10.25 5.12 2.95
C VAL A 134 -8.74 5.40 3.08
N TRP A 135 -8.31 6.59 2.66
CA TRP A 135 -6.94 7.03 2.88
C TRP A 135 -6.62 7.09 4.38
N LEU A 136 -7.46 7.78 5.17
CA LEU A 136 -7.31 7.94 6.61
C LEU A 136 -7.30 6.60 7.34
N VAL A 137 -8.25 5.71 7.04
CA VAL A 137 -8.31 4.37 7.66
C VAL A 137 -7.02 3.59 7.41
N GLY A 138 -6.48 3.63 6.18
CA GLY A 138 -5.21 2.96 5.91
C GLY A 138 -4.02 3.58 6.64
N VAL A 139 -3.99 4.91 6.82
CA VAL A 139 -2.96 5.56 7.65
C VAL A 139 -3.06 5.10 9.10
N LEU A 140 -4.27 5.04 9.66
CA LEU A 140 -4.50 4.52 11.01
C LEU A 140 -4.07 3.06 11.15
N CYS A 141 -4.28 2.23 10.12
CA CYS A 141 -3.77 0.84 10.12
C CYS A 141 -2.23 0.81 10.15
N SER A 142 -1.56 1.69 9.41
CA SER A 142 -0.09 1.79 9.41
C SER A 142 0.45 2.15 10.80
N PHE A 143 -0.15 3.15 11.45
CA PHE A 143 0.15 3.47 12.86
C PHE A 143 -0.14 2.29 13.79
N GLY A 144 -1.27 1.61 13.61
CA GLY A 144 -1.63 0.43 14.39
C GLY A 144 -0.58 -0.69 14.28
N ILE A 145 -0.06 -0.95 13.06
CA ILE A 145 1.01 -1.92 12.83
C ILE A 145 2.28 -1.51 13.58
N ALA A 146 2.68 -0.23 13.45
CA ALA A 146 3.87 0.29 14.14
C ALA A 146 3.75 0.18 15.67
N ILE A 147 2.61 0.60 16.23
CA ILE A 147 2.31 0.52 17.66
C ILE A 147 2.29 -0.94 18.12
N ASN A 148 1.69 -1.84 17.35
CA ASN A 148 1.65 -3.26 17.68
C ASN A 148 3.05 -3.87 17.70
N GLY A 149 3.91 -3.53 16.73
CA GLY A 149 5.31 -3.94 16.70
C GLY A 149 6.12 -3.38 17.87
N ALA A 150 5.95 -2.09 18.20
CA ALA A 150 6.61 -1.47 19.34
C ALA A 150 6.16 -2.12 20.67
N ALA A 151 4.86 -2.36 20.85
CA ALA A 151 4.33 -3.05 22.02
C ALA A 151 4.85 -4.49 22.15
N ALA A 152 4.96 -5.22 21.02
CA ALA A 152 5.56 -6.54 20.96
C ALA A 152 7.04 -6.51 21.40
N SER A 153 7.79 -5.46 21.05
CA SER A 153 9.22 -5.35 21.41
C SER A 153 9.48 -5.33 22.92
N TYR A 154 8.56 -4.77 23.72
CA TYR A 154 8.67 -4.75 25.18
C TYR A 154 8.32 -6.08 25.85
N LYS A 155 7.86 -7.07 25.09
CA LYS A 155 7.54 -8.43 25.56
C LYS A 155 8.58 -9.46 25.13
N ILE A 156 9.67 -9.02 24.50
CA ILE A 156 10.81 -9.85 24.18
C ILE A 156 11.61 -10.08 25.49
N PRO A 157 12.08 -11.30 25.77
CA PRO A 157 12.89 -11.61 26.95
C PRO A 157 14.22 -10.85 27.01
#